data_AF-A0A1N7BKX0-F1
#
_entry.id   AF-A0A1N7BKX0-F1
#
_cell.length_a   1.000
_cell.length_b   1.000
_cell.length_c   1.000
_cell.angle_alpha   90.00
_cell.angle_beta   90.00
_cell.angle_gamma   90.00
#
_symmetry.space_group_name_H-M   'P 1'
#
loop_
_entity.id
_entity.type
_entity.pdbx_description
1 polymer ?
#
loop_
_entity_poly.entity_id
_entity_poly.type
_entity_poly.pdbx_seq_one_letter_code
_entity_poly.pdbx_strand_id
1 'polypeptide(L)'
;MVRTAYKTIPLLTILGIVGCSTHAPEPLDAAADFHDVSIYLRGDMNGWQALREYRLQRVSPHLYSVAGRLRHTYGTYKFKFADAEWTCGYNYGAADGGHAQLQAGNKVAVTPCNTYGELAFTPSSDGVYHFYLDLRGASPQVFVQPH
;
A
#
# COMPACT_ATOMS: atom_id res chain seq x y z
N MET A 1 70.36 -45.61 -17.93
CA MET A 1 71.29 -44.49 -17.71
C MET A 1 70.60 -43.21 -18.22
N VAL A 2 70.10 -42.37 -17.30
CA VAL A 2 70.02 -40.90 -17.33
C VAL A 2 69.22 -40.17 -18.45
N ARG A 3 68.08 -39.53 -18.04
CA ARG A 3 67.57 -38.15 -18.38
C ARG A 3 66.99 -37.89 -19.79
N THR A 4 65.99 -37.03 -20.06
CA THR A 4 65.27 -35.94 -19.35
C THR A 4 63.88 -35.74 -20.00
N ALA A 5 62.93 -35.25 -19.20
CA ALA A 5 61.56 -34.88 -19.55
C ALA A 5 61.40 -33.57 -20.36
N TYR A 6 60.27 -33.42 -21.07
CA TYR A 6 59.64 -32.12 -21.33
C TYR A 6 58.12 -32.23 -21.15
N LYS A 7 57.57 -31.24 -20.47
CA LYS A 7 56.21 -31.16 -19.89
C LYS A 7 55.48 -30.03 -20.63
N THR A 8 54.35 -30.30 -21.26
CA THR A 8 53.45 -29.27 -21.81
C THR A 8 52.01 -29.54 -21.39
N ILE A 9 51.38 -28.49 -20.86
CA ILE A 9 50.12 -28.45 -20.10
C ILE A 9 48.94 -28.23 -21.07
N PRO A 10 47.77 -28.88 -20.89
CA PRO A 10 46.62 -28.71 -21.79
C PRO A 10 45.83 -27.42 -21.48
N LEU A 11 45.39 -26.72 -22.54
CA LEU A 11 44.55 -25.54 -22.48
C LEU A 11 43.06 -25.94 -22.33
N LEU A 12 42.48 -25.62 -21.19
CA LEU A 12 41.07 -25.83 -20.83
C LEU A 12 40.23 -24.68 -21.41
N THR A 13 39.30 -24.96 -22.32
CA THR A 13 38.36 -23.96 -22.83
C THR A 13 37.00 -24.12 -22.13
N ILE A 14 36.57 -23.04 -21.49
CA ILE A 14 35.46 -22.96 -20.54
C ILE A 14 34.10 -22.94 -21.24
N LEU A 15 33.17 -23.71 -20.69
CA LEU A 15 31.74 -23.78 -20.99
C LEU A 15 31.06 -22.46 -20.59
N GLY A 16 30.50 -21.71 -21.55
CA GLY A 16 29.72 -20.49 -21.30
C GLY A 16 28.22 -20.79 -21.29
N ILE A 17 27.63 -20.95 -20.10
CA ILE A 17 26.17 -20.97 -19.92
C ILE A 17 25.73 -19.53 -19.69
N VAL A 18 25.02 -18.94 -20.66
CA VAL A 18 24.36 -17.64 -20.46
C VAL A 18 23.08 -17.90 -19.66
N GLY A 19 23.17 -17.76 -18.34
CA GLY A 19 22.01 -17.60 -17.48
C GLY A 19 21.50 -16.18 -17.58
N CYS A 20 20.41 -15.96 -18.33
CA CYS A 20 19.65 -14.72 -18.18
C CYS A 20 18.76 -14.85 -16.94
N SER A 21 19.12 -14.09 -15.91
CA SER A 21 18.44 -14.00 -14.63
C SER A 21 16.96 -13.66 -14.82
N THR A 22 16.08 -14.55 -14.36
CA THR A 22 14.68 -14.22 -14.11
C THR A 22 14.64 -13.17 -13.01
N HIS A 23 14.36 -11.92 -13.35
CA HIS A 23 13.92 -10.95 -12.34
C HIS A 23 12.53 -11.42 -11.90
N ALA A 24 12.45 -11.95 -10.67
CA ALA A 24 11.18 -12.00 -9.98
C ALA A 24 10.65 -10.55 -9.91
N PRO A 25 9.35 -10.29 -10.11
CA PRO A 25 8.82 -8.97 -9.83
C PRO A 25 9.08 -8.68 -8.36
N GLU A 26 10.01 -7.75 -8.09
CA GLU A 26 10.17 -7.10 -6.80
C GLU A 26 8.79 -6.67 -6.30
N PRO A 27 8.49 -6.77 -5.00
CA PRO A 27 7.22 -6.35 -4.45
C PRO A 27 7.01 -4.88 -4.79
N LEU A 28 6.22 -4.67 -5.83
CA LEU A 28 5.77 -3.41 -6.38
C LEU A 28 5.76 -2.32 -5.28
N ASP A 29 6.68 -1.37 -5.39
CA ASP A 29 7.11 -0.48 -4.31
C ASP A 29 5.97 0.28 -3.63
N ALA A 30 5.40 -0.29 -2.57
CA ALA A 30 4.65 0.50 -1.60
C ALA A 30 5.56 1.55 -0.94
N ALA A 31 6.86 1.24 -0.85
CA ALA A 31 7.93 2.07 -0.32
C ALA A 31 8.14 3.39 -1.07
N ALA A 32 7.92 3.43 -2.39
CA ALA A 32 8.26 4.62 -3.18
C ALA A 32 7.36 5.82 -2.87
N ASP A 33 6.05 5.62 -2.78
CA ASP A 33 5.09 6.71 -2.53
C ASP A 33 5.10 7.19 -1.07
N PHE A 34 5.55 6.33 -0.15
CA PHE A 34 5.51 6.61 1.29
C PHE A 34 6.90 6.68 1.94
N HIS A 35 7.99 6.64 1.18
CA HIS A 35 9.36 6.71 1.70
C HIS A 35 9.61 5.74 2.87
N ASP A 36 9.26 4.47 2.68
CA ASP A 36 9.30 3.40 3.70
C ASP A 36 8.38 3.61 4.92
N VAL A 37 7.54 4.64 4.93
CA VAL A 37 6.54 4.88 5.97
C VAL A 37 5.33 3.96 5.78
N SER A 38 4.89 3.41 6.90
CA SER A 38 3.73 2.50 6.93
C SER A 38 2.44 3.29 7.10
N ILE A 39 1.54 3.20 6.14
CA ILE A 39 0.21 3.83 6.19
C ILE A 39 -0.85 2.79 6.54
N TYR A 40 -1.79 3.18 7.40
CA TYR A 40 -2.85 2.33 7.93
C TYR A 40 -4.22 2.96 7.71
N LEU A 41 -5.24 2.14 7.47
CA LEU A 41 -6.61 2.53 7.72
C LEU A 41 -6.80 2.67 9.24
N ARG A 42 -7.16 3.87 9.69
CA ARG A 42 -7.40 4.17 11.11
C ARG A 42 -8.80 4.76 11.24
N GLY A 43 -9.62 4.22 12.12
CA GLY A 43 -10.99 4.71 12.28
C GLY A 43 -11.79 3.91 13.31
N ASP A 44 -13.10 4.10 13.29
CA ASP A 44 -14.01 3.47 14.26
C ASP A 44 -13.97 1.93 14.21
N MET A 45 -13.61 1.35 13.06
CA MET A 45 -13.50 -0.11 12.91
C MET A 45 -12.33 -0.73 13.69
N ASN A 46 -11.35 0.07 14.11
CA ASN A 46 -10.17 -0.39 14.82
C ASN A 46 -9.73 0.52 15.97
N GLY A 47 -10.66 1.34 16.49
CA GLY A 47 -10.39 2.24 17.62
C GLY A 47 -9.29 3.25 17.32
N TRP A 48 -9.19 3.69 16.06
CA TRP A 48 -8.19 4.66 15.59
C TRP A 48 -6.72 4.20 15.77
N GLN A 49 -6.48 2.90 15.90
CA GLN A 49 -5.14 2.33 16.08
C GLN A 49 -4.44 2.03 14.74
N ALA A 50 -3.12 2.11 14.72
CA ALA A 50 -2.28 1.73 13.58
C ALA A 50 -1.93 0.23 13.63
N LEU A 51 -2.93 -0.62 13.38
CA LEU A 51 -2.79 -2.08 13.48
C LEU A 51 -2.27 -2.70 12.19
N ARG A 52 -1.41 -3.73 12.29
CA ARG A 52 -0.72 -4.35 11.14
C ARG A 52 -1.69 -4.88 10.07
N GLU A 53 -2.78 -5.48 10.48
CA GLU A 53 -3.83 -6.01 9.61
C GLU A 53 -4.61 -4.93 8.85
N TYR A 54 -4.53 -3.67 9.29
CA TYR A 54 -5.11 -2.51 8.64
C TYR A 54 -4.06 -1.69 7.85
N ARG A 55 -2.88 -2.24 7.59
CA ARG A 55 -1.85 -1.59 6.76
C ARG A 55 -2.22 -1.63 5.28
N LEU A 56 -2.10 -0.49 4.60
CA LEU A 56 -2.28 -0.39 3.15
C LEU A 56 -1.36 -1.36 2.40
N GLN A 57 -1.93 -2.08 1.44
CA GLN A 57 -1.23 -2.93 0.49
C GLN A 57 -1.35 -2.31 -0.90
N ARG A 58 -0.26 -2.30 -1.67
CA ARG A 58 -0.28 -1.78 -3.04
C ARG A 58 -1.02 -2.76 -3.95
N VAL A 59 -1.98 -2.25 -4.71
CA VAL A 59 -2.76 -3.01 -5.70
C VAL A 59 -2.19 -2.80 -7.10
N SER A 60 -1.77 -1.56 -7.41
CA SER A 60 -1.12 -1.19 -8.66
C SER A 60 -0.30 0.10 -8.44
N PRO A 61 0.48 0.61 -9.42
CA PRO A 61 1.19 1.87 -9.25
C PRO A 61 0.29 2.99 -8.74
N HIS A 62 0.68 3.59 -7.61
CA HIS A 62 -0.03 4.68 -6.96
C HIS A 62 -1.47 4.34 -6.53
N LEU A 63 -1.83 3.06 -6.40
CA LEU A 63 -3.12 2.62 -5.89
C LEU A 63 -2.93 1.59 -4.78
N TYR A 64 -3.51 1.90 -3.62
CA TYR A 64 -3.40 1.10 -2.42
C TYR A 64 -4.78 0.72 -1.92
N SER A 65 -4.87 -0.45 -1.28
CA SER A 65 -6.10 -0.86 -0.60
C SER A 65 -5.83 -1.59 0.70
N VAL A 66 -6.84 -1.63 1.54
CA VAL A 66 -6.89 -2.47 2.73
C VAL A 66 -8.33 -2.90 2.98
N ALA A 67 -8.49 -4.14 3.46
CA ALA A 67 -9.79 -4.69 3.80
C ALA A 67 -10.17 -4.28 5.24
N GLY A 68 -11.40 -3.81 5.42
CA GLY A 68 -12.00 -3.55 6.73
C GLY A 68 -13.33 -4.29 6.87
N ARG A 69 -13.54 -4.94 8.01
CA ARG A 69 -14.82 -5.60 8.31
C ARG A 69 -15.75 -4.60 9.01
N LEU A 70 -16.93 -4.38 8.44
CA LEU A 70 -17.91 -3.42 8.94
C LEU A 70 -19.24 -4.11 9.28
N ARG A 71 -19.96 -3.52 10.23
CA ARG A 71 -21.31 -3.92 10.61
C ARG A 71 -22.27 -2.79 10.26
N HIS A 72 -23.31 -3.10 9.50
CA HIS A 72 -24.35 -2.14 9.12
C HIS A 72 -25.04 -1.56 10.36
N THR A 73 -25.26 -2.38 11.39
CA THR A 73 -25.91 -1.96 12.63
C THR A 73 -25.13 -0.93 13.44
N TYR A 74 -23.84 -0.73 13.15
CA TYR A 74 -23.01 0.30 13.81
C TYR A 74 -23.11 1.66 13.11
N GLY A 75 -23.83 1.75 12.00
CA GLY A 75 -24.07 3.00 11.29
C GLY A 75 -22.84 3.50 10.54
N THR A 76 -22.55 4.79 10.67
CA THR A 76 -21.47 5.46 9.94
C THR A 76 -20.14 5.26 10.64
N TYR A 77 -19.14 4.77 9.90
CA TYR A 77 -17.76 4.66 10.33
C TYR A 77 -16.98 5.90 9.90
N LYS A 78 -16.33 6.57 10.85
CA LYS A 78 -15.34 7.59 10.59
C LYS A 78 -13.95 6.96 10.47
N PHE A 79 -13.14 7.48 9.54
CA PHE A 79 -11.82 6.95 9.29
C PHE A 79 -10.90 7.93 8.55
N LYS A 80 -9.60 7.60 8.53
CA LYS A 80 -8.54 8.25 7.77
C LYS A 80 -7.54 7.19 7.31
N PHE A 81 -6.62 7.58 6.43
CA PHE A 81 -5.38 6.83 6.24
C PHE A 81 -4.24 7.60 6.88
N ALA A 82 -3.53 6.98 7.81
CA ALA A 82 -2.37 7.63 8.39
C ALA A 82 -1.26 6.68 8.83
N ASP A 83 -0.06 7.22 8.99
CA ASP A 83 0.99 6.57 9.77
C ASP A 83 0.62 6.53 11.26
N ALA A 84 1.47 5.89 12.07
CA ALA A 84 1.23 5.74 13.51
C ALA A 84 1.26 7.09 14.25
N GLU A 85 2.12 8.00 13.81
CA GLU A 85 2.41 9.28 14.47
C GLU A 85 1.56 10.45 13.97
N TRP A 86 0.62 10.20 13.04
CA TRP A 86 -0.21 11.24 12.43
C TRP A 86 0.59 12.33 11.71
N THR A 87 1.74 11.97 11.15
CA THR A 87 2.71 12.87 10.54
C THR A 87 2.09 13.62 9.35
N CYS A 88 2.27 14.94 9.29
CA CYS A 88 1.92 15.72 8.09
C CYS A 88 2.77 15.23 6.91
N GLY A 89 2.11 14.85 5.81
CA GLY A 89 2.67 14.12 4.67
C GLY A 89 2.15 12.68 4.61
N TYR A 90 1.70 12.15 5.75
CA TYR A 90 1.21 10.79 5.92
C TYR A 90 -0.11 10.74 6.68
N ASN A 91 -0.88 11.81 6.71
CA ASN A 91 -2.16 11.92 7.42
C ASN A 91 -3.27 12.36 6.47
N TYR A 92 -3.78 11.39 5.71
CA TYR A 92 -4.75 11.58 4.64
C TYR A 92 -6.17 11.67 5.20
N GLY A 93 -6.76 12.86 5.08
CA GLY A 93 -8.14 13.16 5.48
C GLY A 93 -8.86 14.04 4.48
N ALA A 94 -10.14 14.30 4.71
CA ALA A 94 -11.00 15.08 3.82
C ALA A 94 -10.37 16.43 3.46
N ALA A 95 -10.26 16.73 2.16
CA ALA A 95 -9.56 17.91 1.68
C ALA A 95 -10.26 19.24 2.05
N ASP A 96 -11.59 19.21 2.22
CA ASP A 96 -12.39 20.37 2.62
C ASP A 96 -12.26 20.72 4.11
N GLY A 97 -11.50 19.93 4.88
CA GLY A 97 -11.32 20.13 6.32
C GLY A 97 -12.54 19.72 7.17
N GLY A 98 -13.61 19.23 6.55
CA GLY A 98 -14.82 18.75 7.21
C GLY A 98 -14.90 17.22 7.30
N HIS A 99 -16.12 16.70 7.49
CA HIS A 99 -16.40 15.27 7.39
C HIS A 99 -16.93 14.97 5.98
N ALA A 100 -16.13 14.33 5.14
CA ALA A 100 -16.56 13.98 3.79
C ALA A 100 -17.17 12.58 3.75
N GLN A 101 -18.46 12.51 3.41
CA GLN A 101 -19.19 11.26 3.29
C GLN A 101 -18.89 10.57 1.97
N LEU A 102 -18.40 9.34 2.03
CA LEU A 102 -18.31 8.45 0.89
C LEU A 102 -19.64 7.72 0.68
N GLN A 103 -20.05 7.67 -0.58
CA GLN A 103 -21.02 6.70 -1.07
C GLN A 103 -20.25 5.61 -1.82
N ALA A 104 -20.77 4.39 -1.84
CA ALA A 104 -20.09 3.27 -2.49
C ALA A 104 -19.76 3.62 -3.96
N GLY A 105 -18.49 3.43 -4.34
CA GLY A 105 -17.99 3.74 -5.69
C GLY A 105 -17.66 5.21 -5.97
N ASN A 106 -18.07 6.17 -5.12
CA ASN A 106 -17.68 7.57 -5.27
C ASN A 106 -16.28 7.83 -4.72
N LYS A 107 -15.56 8.74 -5.38
CA LYS A 107 -14.24 9.20 -4.96
C LYS A 107 -14.36 10.53 -4.21
N VAL A 108 -13.62 10.65 -3.11
CA VAL A 108 -13.51 11.87 -2.31
C VAL A 108 -12.06 12.33 -2.29
N ALA A 109 -11.82 13.62 -2.50
CA ALA A 109 -10.48 14.19 -2.45
C ALA A 109 -9.95 14.28 -1.01
N VAL A 110 -8.66 13.99 -0.83
CA VAL A 110 -7.98 14.03 0.47
C VAL A 110 -6.66 14.78 0.41
N THR A 111 -6.21 15.29 1.56
CA THR A 111 -4.89 15.93 1.71
C THR A 111 -4.05 15.20 2.75
N PRO A 112 -2.72 15.11 2.57
CA PRO A 112 -1.82 14.31 3.43
C PRO A 112 -1.43 14.98 4.76
N CYS A 113 -1.88 16.22 5.01
CA CYS A 113 -1.59 16.98 6.24
C CYS A 113 -2.89 17.41 6.93
N ASN A 114 -3.91 16.56 6.88
CA ASN A 114 -5.19 16.88 7.48
C ASN A 114 -5.17 16.56 8.98
N THR A 115 -5.56 17.50 9.85
CA THR A 115 -5.67 17.23 11.30
C THR A 115 -7.05 16.67 11.67
N TYR A 116 -8.14 17.34 11.27
CA TYR A 116 -9.49 17.08 11.80
C TYR A 116 -10.51 16.54 10.78
N GLY A 117 -10.23 16.67 9.49
CA GLY A 117 -11.13 16.23 8.42
C GLY A 117 -11.10 14.72 8.25
N GLU A 118 -12.04 14.04 8.90
CA GLU A 118 -12.23 12.60 8.78
C GLU A 118 -13.07 12.28 7.54
N LEU A 119 -12.88 11.10 6.99
CA LEU A 119 -13.79 10.50 6.03
C LEU A 119 -14.88 9.74 6.76
N ALA A 120 -16.04 9.58 6.13
CA ALA A 120 -17.16 8.85 6.71
C ALA A 120 -17.77 7.89 5.69
N PHE A 121 -18.09 6.67 6.10
CA PHE A 121 -18.72 5.66 5.25
C PHE A 121 -19.75 4.85 6.03
N THR A 122 -20.94 4.66 5.46
CA THR A 122 -22.00 3.82 6.02
C THR A 122 -22.14 2.57 5.14
N PRO A 123 -21.76 1.37 5.62
CA PRO A 123 -21.93 0.15 4.85
C PRO A 123 -23.43 -0.13 4.65
N SER A 124 -23.81 -0.67 3.49
CA SER A 124 -25.19 -1.08 3.20
C SER A 124 -25.58 -2.42 3.84
N SER A 125 -24.60 -3.21 4.27
CA SER A 125 -24.78 -4.53 4.88
C SER A 125 -23.55 -4.90 5.72
N ASP A 126 -23.67 -5.86 6.62
CA ASP A 126 -22.49 -6.46 7.28
C ASP A 126 -21.59 -7.09 6.22
N GLY A 127 -20.27 -6.87 6.32
CA GLY A 127 -19.37 -7.40 5.30
C GLY A 127 -17.93 -6.91 5.39
N VAL A 128 -17.13 -7.35 4.43
CA VAL A 128 -15.77 -6.84 4.19
C VAL A 128 -15.85 -5.81 3.08
N TYR A 129 -15.20 -4.68 3.28
CA TYR A 129 -15.11 -3.59 2.33
C TYR A 129 -13.63 -3.27 2.08
N HIS A 130 -13.28 -3.00 0.84
CA HIS A 130 -11.98 -2.47 0.45
C HIS A 130 -12.01 -0.95 0.48
N PHE A 131 -11.11 -0.39 1.26
CA PHE A 131 -10.85 1.05 1.31
C PHE A 131 -9.63 1.33 0.46
N TYR A 132 -9.76 2.24 -0.50
CA TYR A 132 -8.71 2.57 -1.45
C TYR A 132 -8.14 3.96 -1.20
N LEU A 133 -6.81 4.07 -1.30
CA LEU A 133 -6.10 5.34 -1.44
C LEU A 133 -5.50 5.40 -2.86
N ASP A 134 -6.00 6.34 -3.65
CA ASP A 134 -5.68 6.54 -5.07
C ASP A 134 -4.83 7.79 -5.23
N LEU A 135 -3.53 7.60 -5.50
CA LEU A 135 -2.53 8.64 -5.68
C LEU A 135 -2.21 8.88 -7.16
N ARG A 136 -2.94 8.26 -8.09
CA ARG A 136 -2.67 8.36 -9.55
C ARG A 136 -3.04 9.72 -10.14
N GLY A 137 -3.94 10.45 -9.50
CA GLY A 137 -4.41 11.76 -9.96
C GLY A 137 -3.58 12.93 -9.44
N ALA A 138 -3.86 14.14 -9.93
CA ALA A 138 -3.22 15.37 -9.44
C ALA A 138 -3.51 15.66 -7.95
N SER A 139 -4.57 15.07 -7.40
CA SER A 139 -4.86 15.10 -5.97
C SER A 139 -5.20 13.70 -5.49
N PRO A 140 -4.73 13.29 -4.30
CA PRO A 140 -5.11 12.04 -3.69
C PRO A 140 -6.62 11.90 -3.53
N GLN A 141 -7.14 10.70 -3.75
CA GLN A 141 -8.55 10.37 -3.61
C GLN A 141 -8.76 9.09 -2.80
N VAL A 142 -9.89 9.00 -2.13
CA VAL A 142 -10.34 7.80 -1.43
C VAL A 142 -11.68 7.33 -1.97
N PHE A 143 -11.84 6.02 -2.07
CA PHE A 143 -13.13 5.38 -2.36
C PHE A 143 -13.26 4.04 -1.63
N VAL A 144 -14.50 3.58 -1.44
CA VAL A 144 -14.80 2.31 -0.76
C VAL A 144 -15.67 1.44 -1.66
N GLN A 145 -15.35 0.14 -1.70
CA GLN A 145 -16.09 -0.88 -2.43
C GLN A 145 -16.36 -2.09 -1.53
N PRO A 146 -17.50 -2.79 -1.67
CA PRO A 146 -17.64 -4.12 -1.09
C PRO A 146 -16.60 -5.07 -1.71
N HIS A 147 -16.12 -6.04 -0.93
CA HIS A 147 -15.33 -7.15 -1.43
C HIS A 147 -16.16 -8.04 -2.38
#